data_AF-A0AA95G6W6-F1
#
_entry.id   AF-A0AA95G6W6-F1
#
_cell.length_a   1.000
_cell.length_b   1.000
_cell.length_c   1.000
_cell.angle_alpha   90.00
_cell.angle_beta   90.00
_cell.angle_gamma   90.00
#
_symmetry.space_group_name_H-M   'P 1'
#
loop_
_entity.id
_entity.type
_entity.pdbx_description
1 polymer ?
#
loop_
_entity_poly.entity_id
_entity_poly.type
_entity_poly.pdbx_seq_one_letter_code
_entity_poly.pdbx_strand_id
1 'polypeptide(L)'
;MNAKKIIKYISIMITPSIILINAFASEVNANYDLPLEKKEITVGKSKYSDSLIKRNCYKYSDYIVVEEVDGGQKGGALIRLEPTKNNVNILKVCKNKISDFKIKMVADGYYGGKINQFIINDGDDGFGSEFLFQIFAIKNNKLTKVFQDLRHDNQSYEYIKTSQNKLGVRYWKSLKVENDCLVKDTTCLDKIRVANKISTDLNFNNCIKSIEQRISTLKNEPYDVSYLNNTSGNQFFVYIEIPDIYSSKNYKILDKNVVCESKP
;
A
#
# COMPACT_ATOMS: atom_id res chain seq x y z
N MET A 1 -9.74 -76.73 16.66
CA MET A 1 -9.85 -76.09 15.33
C MET A 1 -11.22 -75.44 15.21
N ASN A 2 -11.27 -74.11 15.19
CA ASN A 2 -12.41 -73.35 14.69
C ASN A 2 -11.87 -72.02 14.15
N ALA A 3 -11.81 -71.93 12.81
CA ALA A 3 -11.56 -70.70 12.09
C ALA A 3 -12.88 -70.22 11.51
N LYS A 4 -13.28 -68.98 11.82
CA LYS A 4 -14.02 -68.03 10.96
C LYS A 4 -14.66 -66.92 11.79
N LYS A 5 -14.22 -65.67 11.56
CA LYS A 5 -14.98 -64.44 11.23
C LYS A 5 -14.19 -63.19 11.72
N ILE A 6 -13.53 -62.46 10.81
CA ILE A 6 -14.01 -61.22 10.13
C ILE A 6 -14.00 -60.03 11.13
N ILE A 7 -12.92 -59.25 11.19
CA ILE A 7 -12.58 -58.01 10.43
C ILE A 7 -13.20 -56.73 11.04
N LYS A 8 -12.33 -55.70 11.11
CA LYS A 8 -12.57 -54.25 11.30
C LYS A 8 -12.91 -53.81 12.71
N TYR A 9 -11.95 -53.17 13.38
CA TYR A 9 -12.05 -51.79 13.86
C TYR A 9 -10.63 -51.23 14.08
N ILE A 10 -10.07 -50.63 13.03
CA ILE A 10 -9.00 -49.63 13.19
C ILE A 10 -9.76 -48.34 13.56
N SER A 11 -9.91 -48.09 14.85
CA SER A 11 -10.35 -46.78 15.33
C SER A 11 -9.18 -45.81 15.21
N ILE A 12 -9.14 -45.21 14.02
CA ILE A 12 -8.74 -43.85 13.67
C ILE A 12 -8.10 -43.07 14.83
N MET A 13 -6.80 -42.81 14.66
CA MET A 13 -6.08 -41.76 15.36
C MET A 13 -6.83 -40.44 15.18
N ILE A 14 -7.30 -39.86 16.28
CA ILE A 14 -7.63 -38.44 16.33
C ILE A 14 -6.32 -37.72 16.59
N THR A 15 -5.53 -37.49 15.53
CA THR A 15 -4.58 -36.39 15.55
C THR A 15 -5.42 -35.11 15.47
N PRO A 16 -5.43 -34.25 16.50
CA PRO A 16 -5.98 -32.92 16.32
C PRO A 16 -5.14 -32.26 15.24
N SER A 17 -5.72 -32.11 14.05
CA SER A 17 -5.22 -31.17 13.06
C SER A 17 -5.27 -29.81 13.72
N ILE A 18 -4.15 -29.39 14.28
CA ILE A 18 -3.84 -27.99 14.52
C ILE A 18 -3.88 -27.39 13.12
N ILE A 19 -5.07 -26.93 12.72
CA ILE A 19 -5.22 -26.02 11.62
C ILE A 19 -4.49 -24.77 12.11
N LEU A 20 -3.20 -24.67 11.77
CA LEU A 20 -2.56 -23.37 11.63
C LEU A 20 -3.40 -22.66 10.58
N ILE A 21 -4.37 -21.88 11.06
CA ILE A 21 -4.89 -20.77 10.30
C ILE A 21 -3.65 -19.91 10.11
N ASN A 22 -3.06 -19.98 8.91
CA ASN A 22 -2.19 -18.92 8.43
C ASN A 22 -3.04 -17.66 8.50
N ALA A 23 -2.91 -16.94 9.62
CA ALA A 23 -3.22 -15.54 9.69
C ALA A 23 -2.30 -14.90 8.66
N PHE A 24 -2.81 -14.76 7.44
CA PHE A 24 -2.25 -13.83 6.48
C PHE A 24 -2.09 -12.51 7.22
N ALA A 25 -0.92 -11.92 7.03
CA ALA A 25 -0.43 -10.71 7.67
C ALA A 25 -1.54 -9.72 8.02
N SER A 26 -1.46 -9.19 9.24
CA SER A 26 -2.30 -8.10 9.74
C SER A 26 -2.72 -7.16 8.62
N GLU A 27 -4.00 -7.22 8.24
CA GLU A 27 -4.59 -6.30 7.29
C GLU A 27 -4.37 -4.89 7.84
N VAL A 28 -3.41 -4.19 7.26
CA VAL A 28 -3.23 -2.77 7.50
C VAL A 28 -4.56 -2.14 7.13
N ASN A 29 -5.19 -1.49 8.11
CA ASN A 29 -6.64 -1.29 8.27
C ASN A 29 -7.26 -0.31 7.25
N ALA A 30 -7.07 -0.59 5.96
CA ALA A 30 -7.57 0.20 4.85
C ALA A 30 -9.02 -0.20 4.57
N ASN A 31 -9.94 0.66 5.00
CA ASN A 31 -11.38 0.49 4.89
C ASN A 31 -11.93 0.75 3.46
N TYR A 32 -11.38 0.02 2.48
CA TYR A 32 -11.85 0.04 1.09
C TYR A 32 -13.33 -0.36 0.95
N ASP A 33 -13.94 0.02 -0.17
CA ASP A 33 -15.22 -0.53 -0.58
C ASP A 33 -15.05 -1.98 -1.02
N LEU A 34 -15.97 -2.84 -0.57
CA LEU A 34 -15.99 -4.24 -0.98
C LEU A 34 -16.64 -4.38 -2.36
N PRO A 35 -15.98 -5.03 -3.33
CA PRO A 35 -16.62 -5.34 -4.60
C PRO A 35 -17.69 -6.40 -4.43
N LEU A 36 -18.76 -6.29 -5.22
CA LEU A 36 -19.85 -7.26 -5.33
C LEU A 36 -19.37 -8.60 -5.91
N GLU A 37 -18.38 -8.55 -6.81
CA GLU A 37 -17.80 -9.74 -7.45
C GLU A 37 -16.33 -9.48 -7.81
N LYS A 38 -15.47 -10.49 -7.66
CA LYS A 38 -14.07 -10.48 -8.10
C LYS A 38 -13.82 -11.61 -9.11
N LYS A 39 -13.01 -11.36 -10.14
CA LYS A 39 -12.53 -12.38 -11.10
C LYS A 39 -11.07 -12.12 -11.47
N GLU A 40 -10.28 -13.17 -11.56
CA GLU A 40 -8.95 -13.16 -12.16
C GLU A 40 -9.00 -13.96 -13.46
N ILE A 41 -8.39 -13.44 -14.54
CA ILE A 41 -8.18 -14.19 -15.78
C ILE A 41 -6.77 -13.98 -16.32
N THR A 42 -6.23 -15.00 -16.97
CA THR A 42 -5.02 -14.89 -17.79
C THR A 42 -5.41 -14.49 -19.21
N VAL A 43 -4.77 -13.46 -19.77
CA VAL A 43 -5.08 -12.96 -21.12
C VAL A 43 -3.97 -13.16 -22.14
N GLY A 44 -2.79 -13.62 -21.71
CA GLY A 44 -1.69 -13.94 -22.61
C GLY A 44 -0.37 -14.10 -21.87
N LYS A 45 0.70 -14.20 -22.64
CA LYS A 45 2.08 -14.12 -22.15
C LYS A 45 2.61 -12.70 -22.32
N SER A 46 3.50 -12.29 -21.43
CA SER A 46 4.26 -11.07 -21.60
C SER A 46 5.09 -11.12 -22.88
N LYS A 47 5.34 -9.96 -23.49
CA LYS A 47 6.35 -9.83 -24.55
C LYS A 47 7.76 -9.58 -24.00
N TYR A 48 7.88 -9.32 -22.70
CA TYR A 48 9.13 -8.95 -22.04
C TYR A 48 9.76 -10.10 -21.25
N SER A 49 8.99 -11.16 -20.96
CA SER A 49 9.44 -12.35 -20.24
C SER A 49 8.50 -13.55 -20.47
N ASP A 50 8.81 -14.71 -19.89
CA ASP A 50 7.94 -15.90 -19.91
C ASP A 50 6.72 -15.82 -18.96
N SER A 51 6.55 -14.69 -18.27
CA SER A 51 5.44 -14.48 -17.36
C SER A 51 4.09 -14.33 -18.07
N LEU A 52 3.01 -14.49 -17.30
CA LEU A 52 1.64 -14.32 -17.79
C LEU A 52 1.15 -12.89 -17.55
N ILE A 53 0.33 -12.40 -18.48
CA ILE A 53 -0.46 -11.19 -18.28
C ILE A 53 -1.77 -11.59 -17.58
N LYS A 54 -1.97 -11.05 -16.39
CA LYS A 54 -3.17 -11.27 -15.57
C LYS A 54 -4.08 -10.06 -15.62
N ARG A 55 -5.39 -10.31 -15.56
CA ARG A 55 -6.39 -9.27 -15.33
C ARG A 55 -7.18 -9.58 -14.08
N ASN A 56 -7.16 -8.63 -13.14
CA ASN A 56 -7.98 -8.64 -11.95
C ASN A 56 -9.16 -7.71 -12.16
N CYS A 57 -10.36 -8.24 -12.00
CA CYS A 57 -11.61 -7.56 -12.29
C CYS A 57 -12.47 -7.48 -11.04
N TYR A 58 -12.89 -6.27 -10.69
CA TYR A 58 -13.62 -5.95 -9.48
C TYR A 58 -14.93 -5.24 -9.86
N LYS A 59 -16.07 -5.87 -9.60
CA LYS A 59 -17.38 -5.29 -9.89
C LYS A 59 -17.91 -4.56 -8.67
N TYR A 60 -18.14 -3.28 -8.81
CA TYR A 60 -18.87 -2.43 -7.87
C TYR A 60 -20.25 -2.08 -8.44
N SER A 61 -21.09 -1.43 -7.63
CA SER A 61 -22.43 -1.00 -8.05
C SER A 61 -22.39 0.00 -9.20
N ASP A 62 -21.35 0.81 -9.29
CA ASP A 62 -21.18 1.93 -10.23
C ASP A 62 -20.20 1.62 -11.37
N TYR A 63 -19.13 0.87 -11.10
CA TYR A 63 -18.09 0.54 -12.06
C TYR A 63 -17.58 -0.90 -11.94
N ILE A 64 -17.11 -1.44 -13.06
CA ILE A 64 -16.21 -2.58 -13.09
C ILE A 64 -14.80 -2.04 -13.31
N VAL A 65 -13.93 -2.26 -12.32
CA VAL A 65 -12.50 -1.96 -12.41
C VAL A 65 -11.78 -3.17 -12.98
N VAL A 66 -10.95 -2.95 -13.99
CA VAL A 66 -10.09 -3.97 -14.60
C VAL A 66 -8.64 -3.51 -14.49
N GLU A 67 -7.90 -4.15 -13.61
CA GLU A 67 -6.46 -4.03 -13.48
C GLU A 67 -5.80 -5.09 -14.37
N GLU A 68 -4.89 -4.69 -15.25
CA GLU A 68 -4.05 -5.61 -16.02
C GLU A 68 -2.60 -5.47 -15.56
N VAL A 69 -2.03 -6.59 -15.13
CA VAL A 69 -0.65 -6.71 -14.67
C VAL A 69 0.10 -7.59 -15.66
N ASP A 70 1.08 -7.00 -16.33
CA ASP A 70 2.02 -7.72 -17.17
C ASP A 70 3.23 -8.12 -16.31
N GLY A 71 3.38 -9.41 -15.99
CA GLY A 71 4.47 -9.88 -15.13
C GLY A 71 5.88 -9.67 -15.69
N GLY A 72 6.03 -9.29 -16.96
CA GLY A 72 7.30 -8.92 -17.57
C GLY A 72 7.57 -7.42 -17.52
N GLN A 73 6.57 -6.61 -17.17
CA GLN A 73 6.70 -5.17 -16.95
C GLN A 73 6.60 -4.87 -15.45
N LYS A 74 7.72 -4.48 -14.84
CA LYS A 74 7.76 -4.14 -13.41
C LYS A 74 7.20 -2.74 -13.16
N GLY A 75 6.61 -2.55 -11.97
CA GLY A 75 6.33 -1.24 -11.40
C GLY A 75 5.08 -0.52 -11.90
N GLY A 76 4.17 -1.19 -12.62
CA GLY A 76 2.94 -0.55 -13.06
C GLY A 76 1.85 -1.50 -13.52
N ALA A 77 0.61 -1.06 -13.33
CA ALA A 77 -0.60 -1.72 -13.79
C ALA A 77 -1.41 -0.80 -14.71
N LEU A 78 -2.09 -1.41 -15.68
CA LEU A 78 -3.05 -0.71 -16.52
C LEU A 78 -4.43 -0.82 -15.88
N ILE A 79 -5.00 0.30 -15.44
CA ILE A 79 -6.29 0.36 -14.75
C ILE A 79 -7.35 0.91 -15.70
N ARG A 80 -8.47 0.20 -15.81
CA ARG A 80 -9.58 0.54 -16.71
C ARG A 80 -10.90 0.45 -15.98
N LEU A 81 -11.84 1.31 -16.33
CA LEU A 81 -13.18 1.32 -15.74
C LEU A 81 -14.24 1.23 -16.82
N GLU A 82 -15.21 0.37 -16.60
CA GLU A 82 -16.45 0.30 -17.36
C GLU A 82 -17.62 0.64 -16.42
N PRO A 83 -18.48 1.64 -16.72
CA PRO A 83 -19.68 1.89 -15.94
C PRO A 83 -20.57 0.63 -15.86
N THR A 84 -20.98 0.26 -14.65
CA THR A 84 -21.88 -0.86 -14.46
C THR A 84 -23.27 -0.48 -14.98
N LYS A 85 -23.70 -1.11 -16.08
CA LYS A 85 -25.10 -1.11 -16.52
C LYS A 85 -25.82 -2.32 -15.90
N ASN A 86 -27.16 -2.27 -15.81
CA ASN A 86 -27.93 -3.41 -15.32
C ASN A 86 -27.58 -4.69 -16.12
N ASN A 87 -27.37 -5.80 -15.41
CA ASN A 87 -27.04 -7.13 -15.96
C ASN A 87 -25.70 -7.27 -16.71
N VAL A 88 -24.70 -6.40 -16.45
CA VAL A 88 -23.37 -6.58 -17.05
C VAL A 88 -22.66 -7.82 -16.47
N ASN A 89 -22.25 -8.70 -17.38
CA ASN A 89 -21.41 -9.87 -17.10
C ASN A 89 -19.95 -9.43 -16.91
N ILE A 90 -19.42 -9.57 -15.69
CA ILE A 90 -18.05 -9.15 -15.33
C ILE A 90 -16.99 -9.84 -16.20
N LEU A 91 -17.17 -11.13 -16.52
CA LEU A 91 -16.20 -11.90 -17.28
C LEU A 91 -16.10 -11.39 -18.73
N LYS A 92 -17.22 -10.94 -19.30
CA LYS A 92 -17.23 -10.33 -20.63
C LYS A 92 -16.41 -9.04 -20.62
N VAL A 93 -16.65 -8.15 -19.66
CA VAL A 93 -15.90 -6.89 -19.51
C VAL A 93 -14.41 -7.16 -19.27
N CYS A 94 -14.09 -8.11 -18.39
CA CYS A 94 -12.72 -8.49 -18.06
C CYS A 94 -11.90 -8.92 -19.30
N LYS A 95 -12.56 -9.53 -20.30
CA LYS A 95 -11.95 -9.98 -21.56
C LYS A 95 -11.86 -8.90 -22.65
N ASN A 96 -12.50 -7.74 -22.48
CA ASN A 96 -12.48 -6.67 -23.49
C ASN A 96 -11.06 -6.17 -23.78
N LYS A 97 -10.83 -5.63 -24.98
CA LYS A 97 -9.53 -5.02 -25.32
C LYS A 97 -9.42 -3.64 -24.69
N ILE A 98 -8.19 -3.17 -24.50
CA ILE A 98 -7.89 -1.83 -23.94
C ILE A 98 -8.58 -0.70 -24.72
N SER A 99 -8.70 -0.86 -26.05
CA SER A 99 -9.38 0.08 -26.95
C SER A 99 -10.85 0.29 -26.59
N ASP A 100 -11.48 -0.70 -25.97
CA ASP A 100 -12.92 -0.75 -25.79
C ASP A 100 -13.36 -0.01 -24.51
N PHE A 101 -12.41 0.30 -23.63
CA PHE A 101 -12.66 1.04 -22.41
C PHE A 101 -12.59 2.55 -22.65
N LYS A 102 -13.66 3.24 -22.28
CA LYS A 102 -13.73 4.71 -22.30
C LYS A 102 -12.83 5.34 -21.23
N ILE A 103 -12.74 4.71 -20.06
CA ILE A 103 -11.98 5.21 -18.92
C ILE A 103 -10.78 4.29 -18.71
N LYS A 104 -9.56 4.84 -18.83
CA LYS A 104 -8.32 4.09 -18.65
C LYS A 104 -7.20 5.01 -18.18
N MET A 105 -6.27 4.46 -17.41
CA MET A 105 -5.02 5.10 -17.04
C MET A 105 -3.90 4.06 -16.96
N VAL A 106 -2.67 4.53 -17.14
CA VAL A 106 -1.47 3.82 -16.71
C VAL A 106 -1.16 4.31 -15.31
N ALA A 107 -0.99 3.40 -14.37
CA ALA A 107 -0.71 3.72 -12.98
C ALA A 107 0.73 3.31 -12.64
N ASP A 108 1.45 4.19 -11.95
CA ASP A 108 2.74 3.84 -11.34
C ASP A 108 2.41 3.04 -10.07
N GLY A 109 2.61 1.72 -10.09
CA GLY A 109 2.12 0.80 -9.06
C GLY A 109 0.84 0.00 -9.43
N TYR A 110 0.17 -0.52 -8.41
CA TYR A 110 -0.91 -1.50 -8.46
C TYR A 110 -2.21 -1.00 -7.82
N TYR A 111 -3.33 -1.56 -8.24
CA TYR A 111 -4.65 -1.20 -7.72
C TYR A 111 -4.78 -1.61 -6.24
N GLY A 112 -4.76 -0.63 -5.34
CA GLY A 112 -4.94 -0.83 -3.91
C GLY A 112 -6.41 -1.00 -3.52
N GLY A 113 -7.33 -0.30 -4.21
CA GLY A 113 -8.76 -0.42 -3.95
C GLY A 113 -9.60 0.76 -4.45
N LYS A 114 -10.87 0.78 -4.04
CA LYS A 114 -11.83 1.86 -4.34
C LYS A 114 -12.50 2.33 -3.08
N ILE A 115 -12.76 3.64 -2.98
CA ILE A 115 -13.59 4.24 -1.94
C ILE A 115 -14.50 5.27 -2.60
N ASN A 116 -15.81 5.08 -2.56
CA ASN A 116 -16.77 5.91 -3.30
C ASN A 116 -16.28 6.09 -4.75
N GLN A 117 -16.20 7.33 -5.24
CA GLN A 117 -15.70 7.65 -6.57
C GLN A 117 -14.17 7.75 -6.68
N PHE A 118 -13.41 7.27 -5.70
CA PHE A 118 -11.96 7.35 -5.66
C PHE A 118 -11.34 5.97 -5.93
N ILE A 119 -10.34 5.94 -6.80
CA ILE A 119 -9.46 4.80 -7.04
C ILE A 119 -8.16 5.05 -6.28
N ILE A 120 -7.77 4.08 -5.47
CA ILE A 120 -6.54 4.06 -4.71
C ILE A 120 -5.54 3.22 -5.48
N ASN A 121 -4.40 3.82 -5.77
CA ASN A 121 -3.27 3.17 -6.41
C ASN A 121 -2.12 3.14 -5.42
N ASP A 122 -1.72 1.94 -5.07
CA ASP A 122 -0.58 1.65 -4.22
C ASP A 122 0.64 1.60 -5.15
N GLY A 123 1.56 2.56 -5.02
CA GLY A 123 2.71 2.75 -5.89
C GLY A 123 3.67 1.57 -5.92
N ASP A 124 4.68 1.63 -6.80
CA ASP A 124 5.79 0.68 -6.74
C ASP A 124 6.54 0.85 -5.41
N ASP A 125 7.16 -0.23 -4.93
CA ASP A 125 7.94 -0.22 -3.69
C ASP A 125 9.00 0.89 -3.79
N GLY A 126 8.93 1.87 -2.87
CA GLY A 126 9.95 2.91 -2.79
C GLY A 126 11.27 2.35 -2.27
N PHE A 127 12.33 3.14 -2.36
CA PHE A 127 13.60 2.76 -1.72
C PHE A 127 13.49 2.91 -0.20
N GLY A 128 13.73 1.83 0.55
CA GLY A 128 13.60 1.81 2.02
C GLY A 128 12.17 1.53 2.49
N SER A 129 11.76 2.14 3.61
CA SER A 129 10.45 1.96 4.25
C SER A 129 9.37 2.93 3.74
N GLU A 130 9.62 3.60 2.61
CA GLU A 130 8.71 4.56 2.00
C GLU A 130 7.94 3.93 0.85
N PHE A 131 6.65 4.24 0.79
CA PHE A 131 5.72 3.71 -0.18
C PHE A 131 4.95 4.86 -0.83
N LEU A 132 5.04 4.99 -2.16
CA LEU A 132 4.25 5.96 -2.89
C LEU A 132 2.79 5.51 -2.92
N PHE A 133 1.84 6.38 -2.65
CA PHE A 133 0.44 6.07 -2.94
C PHE A 133 -0.24 7.26 -3.59
N GLN A 134 -1.17 6.96 -4.48
CA GLN A 134 -1.86 7.92 -5.32
C GLN A 134 -3.36 7.70 -5.25
N ILE A 135 -4.12 8.79 -5.27
CA ILE A 135 -5.58 8.75 -5.26
C ILE A 135 -6.09 9.46 -6.50
N PHE A 136 -6.97 8.78 -7.22
CA PHE A 136 -7.60 9.28 -8.44
C PHE A 136 -9.11 9.42 -8.23
N ALA A 137 -9.67 10.57 -8.58
CA ALA A 137 -11.11 10.75 -8.61
C ALA A 137 -11.69 10.37 -9.97
N ILE A 138 -12.81 9.66 -9.97
CA ILE A 138 -13.61 9.36 -11.15
C ILE A 138 -14.59 10.51 -11.36
N LYS A 139 -14.35 11.34 -12.37
CA LYS A 139 -15.24 12.47 -12.72
C LYS A 139 -15.41 12.57 -14.22
N ASN A 140 -16.65 12.72 -14.68
CA ASN A 140 -16.97 12.88 -16.11
C ASN A 140 -16.36 11.80 -17.02
N ASN A 141 -16.38 10.54 -16.57
CA ASN A 141 -15.74 9.40 -17.25
C ASN A 141 -14.22 9.58 -17.45
N LYS A 142 -13.54 10.24 -16.53
CA LYS A 142 -12.07 10.37 -16.49
C LYS A 142 -11.56 10.05 -15.10
N LEU A 143 -10.37 9.49 -15.03
CA LEU A 143 -9.58 9.39 -13.80
C LEU A 143 -8.67 10.60 -13.74
N THR A 144 -8.73 11.35 -12.64
CA THR A 144 -7.85 12.50 -12.41
C THR A 144 -7.12 12.29 -11.09
N LYS A 145 -5.78 12.33 -11.10
CA LYS A 145 -4.99 12.26 -9.87
C LYS A 145 -5.31 13.50 -9.02
N VAL A 146 -5.79 13.28 -7.81
CA VAL A 146 -6.18 14.33 -6.87
C VAL A 146 -5.27 14.39 -5.66
N PHE A 147 -4.53 13.32 -5.39
CA PHE A 147 -3.60 13.24 -4.28
C PHE A 147 -2.46 12.26 -4.59
N GLN A 148 -1.28 12.56 -4.05
CA GLN A 148 -0.11 11.70 -4.09
C GLN A 148 0.79 12.08 -2.92
N ASP A 149 1.30 11.08 -2.19
CA ASP A 149 2.30 11.29 -1.14
C ASP A 149 3.09 10.01 -0.87
N LEU A 150 4.15 10.12 -0.07
CA LEU A 150 4.91 8.99 0.46
C LEU A 150 4.42 8.65 1.87
N ARG A 151 4.03 7.40 2.08
CA ARG A 151 3.67 6.84 3.38
C ARG A 151 4.68 5.80 3.83
N HIS A 152 4.69 5.46 5.10
CA HIS A 152 5.43 4.30 5.58
C HIS A 152 4.78 3.01 5.03
N ASP A 153 5.60 2.06 4.58
CA ASP A 153 5.20 0.79 3.95
C ASP A 153 4.39 -0.14 4.88
N ASN A 154 4.83 -0.30 6.13
CA ASN A 154 4.33 -1.30 7.08
C ASN A 154 3.57 -0.71 8.27
N GLN A 155 3.39 0.61 8.32
CA GLN A 155 2.61 1.24 9.40
C GLN A 155 1.14 1.39 9.05
N SER A 156 0.33 1.63 10.08
CA SER A 156 -1.10 1.84 9.93
C SER A 156 -1.44 3.01 8.99
N TYR A 157 -2.44 2.79 8.16
CA TYR A 157 -3.11 3.85 7.42
C TYR A 157 -4.60 3.52 7.34
N GLU A 158 -5.43 4.57 7.26
CA GLU A 158 -6.88 4.44 7.14
C GLU A 158 -7.44 5.57 6.28
N TYR A 159 -8.56 5.32 5.60
CA TYR A 159 -9.28 6.36 4.88
C TYR A 159 -10.48 6.83 5.68
N ILE A 160 -10.72 8.14 5.69
CA ILE A 160 -11.88 8.74 6.38
C ILE A 160 -12.96 8.99 5.34
N LYS A 161 -14.01 8.15 5.34
CA LYS A 161 -15.17 8.35 4.47
C LYS A 161 -16.01 9.52 5.01
N THR A 162 -15.80 10.71 4.46
CA THR A 162 -16.57 11.90 4.86
C THR A 162 -17.83 12.07 4.02
N SER A 163 -17.76 11.85 2.70
CA SER A 163 -18.93 11.81 1.80
C SER A 163 -18.57 11.14 0.47
N GLN A 164 -19.51 11.01 -0.47
CA GLN A 164 -19.19 10.54 -1.83
C GLN A 164 -18.14 11.42 -2.52
N ASN A 165 -18.18 12.74 -2.28
CA ASN A 165 -17.34 13.72 -2.96
C ASN A 165 -16.06 14.11 -2.21
N LYS A 166 -15.89 13.64 -0.99
CA LYS A 166 -14.76 13.98 -0.13
C LYS A 166 -14.19 12.73 0.52
N LEU A 167 -12.88 12.65 0.56
CA LEU A 167 -12.13 11.57 1.16
C LEU A 167 -11.06 12.19 2.05
N GLY A 168 -10.93 11.69 3.27
CA GLY A 168 -9.77 11.96 4.11
C GLY A 168 -8.88 10.72 4.19
N VAL A 169 -7.67 10.91 4.72
CA VAL A 169 -6.70 9.83 4.93
C VAL A 169 -5.89 10.10 6.20
N ARG A 170 -5.57 9.05 6.95
CA ARG A 170 -4.59 9.07 8.03
C ARG A 170 -3.51 8.06 7.73
N TYR A 171 -2.26 8.47 7.91
CA TYR A 171 -1.11 7.65 7.57
C TYR A 171 0.15 8.23 8.19
N TRP A 172 1.19 7.40 8.26
CA TRP A 172 2.54 7.82 8.59
C TRP A 172 3.19 8.45 7.38
N LYS A 173 3.19 9.78 7.31
CA LYS A 173 3.76 10.57 6.22
C LYS A 173 5.28 10.61 6.32
N SER A 174 5.97 10.35 5.21
CA SER A 174 7.40 10.61 5.11
C SER A 174 7.68 12.12 5.13
N LEU A 175 8.65 12.51 5.94
CA LEU A 175 9.16 13.88 6.06
C LEU A 175 10.29 14.10 5.07
N LYS A 176 10.19 15.20 4.31
CA LYS A 176 11.24 15.64 3.41
C LYS A 176 12.50 16.02 4.19
N VAL A 177 13.64 15.49 3.75
CA VAL A 177 14.99 15.88 4.20
C VAL A 177 15.69 16.55 3.03
N GLU A 178 16.05 17.84 3.16
CA GLU A 178 16.66 18.60 2.06
C GLU A 178 18.20 18.65 2.11
N ASN A 179 18.78 18.53 3.29
CA ASN A 179 20.23 18.60 3.50
C ASN A 179 20.67 17.49 4.43
N ASP A 180 21.80 16.88 4.11
CA ASP A 180 22.36 15.86 4.98
C ASP A 180 23.07 16.48 6.19
N CYS A 181 22.77 15.97 7.38
CA CYS A 181 23.38 16.40 8.62
C CYS A 181 23.23 15.34 9.72
N LEU A 182 23.95 15.52 10.83
CA LEU A 182 23.95 14.59 11.95
C LEU A 182 22.59 14.55 12.63
N VAL A 183 22.02 13.36 12.81
CA VAL A 183 20.67 13.19 13.41
C VAL A 183 20.59 13.64 14.88
N LYS A 184 21.73 13.73 15.56
CA LYS A 184 21.82 14.22 16.95
C LYS A 184 21.87 15.74 17.05
N ASP A 185 22.09 16.45 15.94
CA ASP A 185 22.13 17.91 15.92
C ASP A 185 20.71 18.47 15.91
N THR A 186 20.35 19.21 16.97
CA THR A 186 19.03 19.87 17.06
C THR A 186 18.75 20.81 15.89
N THR A 187 19.76 21.50 15.38
CA THR A 187 19.61 22.41 14.23
C THR A 187 19.36 21.65 12.93
N CYS A 188 19.84 20.40 12.84
CA CYS A 188 19.55 19.49 11.73
C CYS A 188 18.07 19.07 11.75
N LEU A 189 17.57 18.66 12.92
CA LEU A 189 16.17 18.25 13.09
C LEU A 189 15.20 19.42 12.87
N ASP A 190 15.59 20.64 13.24
CA ASP A 190 14.82 21.86 12.94
C ASP A 190 14.66 22.10 11.43
N LYS A 191 15.69 21.82 10.62
CA LYS A 191 15.58 21.93 9.15
C LYS A 191 14.53 20.98 8.59
N ILE A 192 14.39 19.77 9.14
CA ILE A 192 13.33 18.82 8.74
C ILE A 192 11.95 19.42 9.05
N ARG A 193 11.77 20.02 10.23
CA ARG A 193 10.49 20.68 10.60
C ARG A 193 10.14 21.80 9.63
N VAL A 194 11.10 22.67 9.32
CA VAL A 194 10.92 23.81 8.41
C VAL A 194 10.60 23.34 6.98
N ALA A 195 11.33 22.36 6.45
CA ALA A 195 11.11 21.84 5.10
C ALA A 195 9.71 21.25 4.92
N ASN A 196 9.13 20.68 5.99
CA ASN A 196 7.80 20.08 5.96
C ASN A 196 6.68 21.04 6.40
N LYS A 197 7.01 22.29 6.77
CA LYS A 197 6.07 23.31 7.26
C LYS A 197 5.26 22.83 8.47
N ILE A 198 5.95 22.12 9.38
CA ILE A 198 5.37 21.55 10.59
C ILE A 198 5.68 22.46 11.79
N SER A 199 4.74 22.50 12.75
CA SER A 199 4.93 23.11 14.08
C SER A 199 6.20 22.63 14.80
N THR A 200 6.76 23.46 15.67
CA THR A 200 8.06 23.24 16.33
C THR A 200 8.05 22.14 17.41
N ASP A 201 6.92 21.50 17.69
CA ASP A 201 6.71 20.61 18.83
C ASP A 201 6.84 19.11 18.53
N LEU A 202 7.41 18.73 17.37
CA LEU A 202 7.76 17.34 17.08
C LEU A 202 8.88 16.81 18.00
N ASN A 203 8.72 15.60 18.50
CA ASN A 203 9.68 14.90 19.36
C ASN A 203 10.45 13.82 18.58
N PHE A 204 11.76 13.99 18.46
CA PHE A 204 12.65 13.05 17.76
C PHE A 204 13.36 12.07 18.70
N ASN A 205 13.16 12.14 20.02
CA ASN A 205 13.97 11.38 20.97
C ASN A 205 13.88 9.85 20.76
N ASN A 206 12.70 9.33 20.45
CA ASN A 206 12.52 7.89 20.18
C ASN A 206 13.15 7.49 18.85
N CYS A 207 13.02 8.33 17.82
CA CYS A 207 13.71 8.18 16.54
C CYS A 207 15.24 8.08 16.73
N ILE A 208 15.85 9.03 17.45
CA ILE A 208 17.30 9.05 17.68
C ILE A 208 17.74 7.77 18.42
N LYS A 209 16.99 7.36 19.46
CA LYS A 209 17.28 6.11 20.19
C LYS A 209 17.22 4.88 19.28
N SER A 210 16.25 4.80 18.37
CA SER A 210 16.13 3.68 17.41
C SER A 210 17.37 3.61 16.51
N ILE A 211 17.81 4.75 15.99
CA ILE A 211 19.02 4.85 15.14
C ILE A 211 20.28 4.41 15.92
N GLU A 212 20.45 4.89 17.16
CA GLU A 212 21.58 4.50 18.00
C GLU A 212 21.61 3.00 18.30
N GLN A 213 20.45 2.40 18.57
CA GLN A 213 20.32 0.96 18.76
C GLN A 213 20.71 0.20 17.51
N ARG A 214 20.22 0.62 16.33
CA ARG A 214 20.56 0.01 15.03
C ARG A 214 22.06 0.07 14.75
N ILE A 215 22.70 1.22 14.95
CA ILE A 215 24.16 1.39 14.82
C ILE A 215 24.90 0.44 15.76
N SER A 216 24.45 0.33 17.01
CA SER A 216 25.07 -0.58 17.98
C SER A 216 24.93 -2.05 17.56
N THR A 217 23.79 -2.46 17.01
CA THR A 217 23.57 -3.82 16.51
C THR A 217 24.49 -4.16 15.34
N LEU A 218 24.70 -3.19 14.44
CA LEU A 218 25.51 -3.41 13.23
C LEU A 218 27.01 -3.17 13.43
N LYS A 219 27.46 -2.73 14.60
CA LYS A 219 28.85 -2.36 14.87
C LYS A 219 29.87 -3.48 14.60
N ASN A 220 29.43 -4.74 14.66
CA ASN A 220 30.28 -5.92 14.43
C ASN A 220 30.16 -6.49 13.00
N GLU A 221 29.31 -5.90 12.16
CA GLU A 221 29.17 -6.31 10.77
C GLU A 221 30.30 -5.73 9.90
N PRO A 222 30.66 -6.36 8.78
CA PRO A 222 31.76 -5.91 7.92
C PRO A 222 31.44 -4.64 7.09
N TYR A 223 30.30 -3.99 7.35
CA TYR A 223 29.79 -2.86 6.56
C TYR A 223 30.00 -1.53 7.29
N ASP A 224 30.31 -0.46 6.55
CA ASP A 224 30.36 0.88 7.10
C ASP A 224 28.94 1.38 7.43
N VAL A 225 28.69 1.61 8.72
CA VAL A 225 27.41 2.12 9.24
C VAL A 225 27.47 3.58 9.65
N SER A 226 28.57 4.28 9.35
CA SER A 226 28.74 5.69 9.72
C SER A 226 27.65 6.58 9.11
N TYR A 227 27.16 6.23 7.92
CA TYR A 227 26.08 6.94 7.20
C TYR A 227 24.76 6.99 7.98
N LEU A 228 24.51 6.03 8.89
CA LEU A 228 23.33 6.01 9.75
C LEU A 228 23.33 7.14 10.79
N ASN A 229 24.48 7.76 11.08
CA ASN A 229 24.53 8.95 11.94
C ASN A 229 23.97 10.19 11.25
N ASN A 230 23.76 10.14 9.94
CA ASN A 230 23.29 11.26 9.14
C ASN A 230 21.84 11.05 8.69
N THR A 231 21.15 12.14 8.38
CA THR A 231 19.77 12.09 7.87
C THR A 231 19.62 11.34 6.55
N SER A 232 20.68 11.26 5.73
CA SER A 232 20.69 10.52 4.46
C SER A 232 20.50 9.03 4.65
N GLY A 233 21.03 8.47 5.75
CA GLY A 233 20.88 7.08 6.14
C GLY A 233 19.55 6.73 6.80
N ASN A 234 18.65 7.69 6.98
CA ASN A 234 17.40 7.48 7.72
C ASN A 234 16.19 8.07 6.97
N GLN A 235 15.02 7.53 7.25
CA GLN A 235 13.71 8.04 6.85
C GLN A 235 12.95 8.44 8.10
N PHE A 236 12.19 9.53 8.02
CA PHE A 236 11.51 10.14 9.15
C PHE A 236 10.02 10.20 8.86
N PHE A 237 9.19 9.76 9.80
CA PHE A 237 7.76 9.65 9.62
C PHE A 237 6.99 10.33 10.75
N VAL A 238 5.86 10.92 10.39
CA VAL A 238 4.90 11.51 11.34
C VAL A 238 3.49 11.03 11.03
N TYR A 239 2.73 10.65 12.06
CA TYR A 239 1.34 10.25 11.88
C TYR A 239 0.45 11.47 11.70
N ILE A 240 -0.23 11.57 10.57
CA ILE A 240 -1.06 12.72 10.21
C ILE A 240 -2.48 12.33 9.82
N GLU A 241 -3.36 13.32 9.84
CA GLU A 241 -4.68 13.30 9.25
C GLU A 241 -4.78 14.37 8.17
N ILE A 242 -5.18 13.98 6.97
CA ILE A 242 -5.66 14.89 5.93
C ILE A 242 -7.18 14.70 5.87
N PRO A 243 -8.00 15.64 6.38
CA PRO A 243 -9.45 15.47 6.44
C PRO A 243 -10.12 15.54 5.06
N ASP A 244 -9.48 16.22 4.10
CA ASP A 244 -9.93 16.33 2.71
C ASP A 244 -8.72 16.34 1.78
N ILE A 245 -8.57 15.28 0.98
CA ILE A 245 -7.44 15.12 0.07
C ILE A 245 -7.33 16.22 -0.99
N TYR A 246 -8.42 16.91 -1.33
CA TYR A 246 -8.39 18.07 -2.22
C TYR A 246 -7.77 19.31 -1.57
N SER A 247 -7.68 19.32 -0.23
CA SER A 247 -7.11 20.40 0.57
C SER A 247 -5.96 19.87 1.44
N SER A 248 -5.06 19.08 0.84
CA SER A 248 -3.98 18.36 1.55
C SER A 248 -3.05 19.23 2.41
N LYS A 249 -3.00 20.55 2.16
CA LYS A 249 -2.25 21.50 3.00
C LYS A 249 -2.85 21.65 4.40
N ASN A 250 -4.13 21.33 4.60
CA ASN A 250 -4.83 21.44 5.87
C ASN A 250 -4.74 20.12 6.67
N TYR A 251 -3.53 19.58 6.81
CA TYR A 251 -3.30 18.37 7.57
C TYR A 251 -3.13 18.67 9.07
N LYS A 252 -3.38 17.66 9.89
CA LYS A 252 -3.14 17.69 11.34
C LYS A 252 -2.12 16.63 11.70
N ILE A 253 -1.27 16.93 12.68
CA ILE A 253 -0.37 15.94 13.27
C ILE A 253 -1.14 15.24 14.39
N LEU A 254 -1.28 13.92 14.27
CA LEU A 254 -1.99 13.08 15.23
C LEU A 254 -1.03 12.53 16.29
N ASP A 255 0.22 12.26 15.93
CA ASP A 255 1.29 11.90 16.87
C ASP A 255 2.49 12.82 16.67
N LYS A 256 2.93 13.44 17.77
CA LYS A 256 4.10 14.33 17.76
C LYS A 256 5.42 13.56 17.85
N ASN A 257 5.39 12.28 18.18
CA ASN A 257 6.58 11.44 18.20
C ASN A 257 6.94 11.03 16.77
N VAL A 258 8.13 11.42 16.33
CA VAL A 258 8.67 11.04 15.03
C VAL A 258 9.17 9.61 15.10
N VAL A 259 8.78 8.80 14.13
CA VAL A 259 9.29 7.44 13.90
C VAL A 259 10.38 7.51 12.84
N CYS A 260 11.42 6.70 12.99
CA CYS A 260 12.52 6.63 12.03
C CYS A 260 12.85 5.21 11.67
N GLU A 261 13.14 5.02 10.38
CA GLU A 261 13.63 3.77 9.82
C GLU A 261 14.99 4.04 9.18
N SER A 262 15.96 3.19 9.48
CA SER A 262 17.27 3.25 8.84
C SER A 262 17.16 2.63 7.45
N LYS A 263 17.68 3.33 6.44
CA LYS A 263 17.72 2.79 5.08
C LYS A 263 18.68 1.59 5.04
N PRO A 264 18.36 0.54 4.27
CA PRO A 264 19.24 -0.63 4.12
C PRO A 264 20.57 -0.27 3.44
#